data_AF-A0A971LC92-F1
#
_entry.id   AF-A0A971LC92-F1
#
_cell.length_a   1.000
_cell.length_b   1.000
_cell.length_c   1.000
_cell.angle_alpha   90.00
_cell.angle_beta   90.00
_cell.angle_gamma   90.00
#
_symmetry.space_group_name_H-M   'P 1'
#
loop_
_entity.id
_entity.type
_entity.pdbx_description
1 polymer ?
#
loop_
_entity_poly.entity_id
_entity_poly.type
_entity_poly.pdbx_seq_one_letter_code
_entity_poly.pdbx_strand_id
1 'polypeptide(L)' 'KAALPVSEGQILTVKVLEAHANNPADGIARIEGYVLDIEDGGHRLGQTVRVVVEKAYRTYARARLVDS' A
#
# COMPACT_ATOMS: atom_id res chain seq x y z
N LYS A 1 -14.27 17.29 8.45
CA LYS A 1 -13.68 15.94 8.60
C LYS A 1 -13.09 15.60 7.23
N ALA A 2 -11.77 15.62 7.06
CA ALA A 2 -11.19 15.24 5.77
C ALA A 2 -11.39 13.73 5.58
N ALA A 3 -11.95 13.32 4.44
CA ALA A 3 -12.00 11.90 4.09
C ALA A 3 -10.57 11.43 3.80
N LEU A 4 -10.21 10.26 4.34
CA LEU A 4 -8.99 9.59 3.89
C LEU A 4 -9.25 9.06 2.48
N PRO A 5 -8.22 9.02 1.60
CA PRO A 5 -8.38 8.53 0.23
C PRO A 5 -8.65 7.01 0.18
N VAL A 6 -8.41 6.31 1.30
CA VAL A 6 -8.66 4.88 1.45
C VAL A 6 -9.36 4.58 2.77
N SER A 7 -10.01 3.42 2.84
CA SER A 7 -10.70 2.90 4.03
C SER A 7 -10.16 1.54 4.44
N GLU A 8 -10.23 1.23 5.74
CA GLU A 8 -9.88 -0.10 6.26
C GLU A 8 -10.83 -1.17 5.67
N GLY A 9 -10.27 -2.33 5.31
CA GLY A 9 -10.96 -3.40 4.59
C GLY A 9 -11.12 -3.18 3.08
N GLN A 10 -10.75 -2.02 2.55
CA GLN A 10 -10.85 -1.74 1.13
C GLN A 10 -9.80 -2.53 0.34
N ILE A 11 -10.24 -3.22 -0.72
CA ILE A 11 -9.35 -3.90 -1.66
C ILE A 11 -9.06 -2.95 -2.83
N LEU A 12 -7.77 -2.80 -3.14
CA LEU A 12 -7.26 -1.90 -4.16
C LEU A 12 -6.31 -2.64 -5.09
N THR A 13 -6.28 -2.22 -6.36
CA THR A 13 -5.28 -2.67 -7.32
C THR A 13 -4.29 -1.53 -7.52
N VAL A 14 -3.05 -1.73 -7.07
CA VAL A 14 -2.03 -0.68 -7.04
C VAL A 14 -0.72 -1.19 -7.64
N LYS A 15 0.07 -0.29 -8.20
CA LYS A 15 1.42 -0.60 -8.66
C LYS A 15 2.41 -0.37 -7.51
N VAL A 16 3.28 -1.34 -7.24
CA VAL A 16 4.40 -1.13 -6.33
C VAL A 16 5.44 -0.27 -7.05
N LEU A 17 5.70 0.92 -6.53
CA LEU A 17 6.55 1.93 -7.16
C LEU A 17 7.99 1.89 -6.64
N GLU A 18 8.15 1.61 -5.35
CA GLU A 18 9.44 1.59 -4.66
C GLU A 18 9.41 0.55 -3.53
N ALA A 19 10.58 0.08 -3.11
CA ALA A 19 10.70 -0.71 -1.87
C ALA A 19 10.79 0.27 -0.69
N HIS A 20 10.26 -0.12 0.47
CA HIS A 20 10.34 0.74 1.65
C HIS A 20 11.81 0.90 2.09
N ALA A 21 12.27 2.15 2.26
CA ALA A 21 13.69 2.47 2.49
C ALA A 21 14.29 1.76 3.72
N ASN A 22 13.53 1.69 4.83
CA ASN A 22 13.98 1.03 6.07
C ASN A 22 13.67 -0.48 6.14
N ASN A 23 12.71 -0.96 5.33
CA ASN A 23 12.32 -2.37 5.30
C ASN A 23 12.11 -2.79 3.83
N PRO A 24 13.18 -3.16 3.12
CA PRO A 24 13.07 -3.50 1.69
C PRO A 24 12.17 -4.68 1.36
N ALA A 25 11.72 -5.45 2.37
CA ALA A 25 10.71 -6.48 2.20
C ALA A 25 9.33 -5.88 1.86
N ASP A 26 9.05 -4.66 2.31
CA ASP A 26 7.79 -3.97 2.06
C ASP A 26 7.85 -3.14 0.77
N GLY A 27 6.69 -3.01 0.13
CA GLY A 27 6.50 -2.23 -1.08
C GLY A 27 5.79 -0.92 -0.76
N ILE A 28 6.05 0.10 -1.56
CA ILE A 28 5.35 1.38 -1.47
C ILE A 28 4.56 1.60 -2.74
N ALA A 29 3.27 1.89 -2.57
CA ALA A 29 2.40 2.42 -3.61
C ALA A 29 1.90 3.81 -3.24
N ARG A 30 1.35 4.53 -4.23
CA ARG A 30 0.79 5.86 -4.01
C ARG A 30 -0.56 5.99 -4.71
N ILE A 31 -1.52 6.58 -3.99
CA ILE A 31 -2.85 6.92 -4.52
C ILE A 31 -3.01 8.43 -4.31
N GLU A 32 -2.98 9.18 -5.40
CA GLU A 32 -3.13 10.66 -5.35
C GLU A 32 -2.15 11.34 -4.36
N GLY A 33 -0.93 10.78 -4.26
CA GLY A 33 0.11 11.27 -3.33
C GLY A 33 0.04 10.69 -1.92
N TYR A 34 -1.04 10.00 -1.55
CA TYR A 34 -1.15 9.28 -0.29
C TYR A 34 -0.41 7.94 -0.35
N VAL A 35 0.41 7.67 0.67
CA VAL A 35 1.31 6.51 0.71
C VAL A 35 0.56 5.27 1.16
N LEU A 36 0.73 4.17 0.42
CA LEU A 36 0.37 2.82 0.84
C LEU A 36 1.65 2.04 1.10
N ASP A 37 1.83 1.64 2.35
CA ASP A 37 2.86 0.71 2.81
C ASP A 37 2.31 -0.72 2.68
N ILE A 38 2.89 -1.52 1.80
CA ILE A 38 2.42 -2.84 1.40
C ILE A 38 3.35 -3.88 2.03
N GLU A 39 2.86 -4.58 3.04
CA GLU A 39 3.58 -5.67 3.70
C GLU A 39 3.96 -6.75 2.68
N ASP A 40 5.22 -7.20 2.75
CA ASP A 40 5.84 -8.12 1.79
C ASP A 40 5.77 -7.65 0.32
N GLY A 41 5.43 -6.39 0.05
CA GLY A 41 5.27 -5.87 -1.32
C GLY A 41 6.59 -5.60 -2.06
N GLY A 42 7.73 -5.62 -1.38
CA GLY A 42 9.03 -5.15 -1.91
C GLY A 42 9.53 -5.97 -3.08
N HIS A 43 9.27 -7.28 -3.08
CA HIS A 43 9.62 -8.18 -4.18
C HIS A 43 8.71 -8.03 -5.41
N ARG A 44 7.65 -7.22 -5.32
CA ARG A 44 6.70 -6.93 -6.39
C ARG A 44 6.96 -5.57 -7.05
N LEU A 45 8.15 -4.99 -6.85
CA LEU A 45 8.53 -3.71 -7.45
C LEU A 45 8.23 -3.67 -8.97
N GLY A 46 7.52 -2.64 -9.40
CA GLY A 46 7.09 -2.44 -10.78
C GLY A 46 5.86 -3.26 -11.20
N GLN A 47 5.39 -4.19 -10.36
CA GLN A 47 4.21 -5.02 -10.63
C GLN A 47 2.95 -4.36 -10.08
N THR A 48 1.82 -4.65 -10.73
CA THR A 48 0.50 -4.29 -10.24
C THR A 48 -0.05 -5.44 -9.40
N VAL A 49 -0.40 -5.15 -8.15
CA VAL A 49 -0.84 -6.14 -7.15
C VAL A 49 -2.17 -5.74 -6.54
N ARG A 50 -2.90 -6.74 -6.04
CA ARG A 50 -4.12 -6.51 -5.25
C ARG A 50 -3.76 -6.51 -3.78
N VAL A 51 -4.17 -5.45 -3.08
CA VAL A 51 -3.91 -5.27 -1.65
C VAL A 51 -5.20 -4.97 -0.91
N VAL A 52 -5.28 -5.41 0.34
CA VAL A 52 -6.33 -5.00 1.27
C VAL A 52 -5.72 -3.99 2.24
N VAL A 53 -6.39 -2.84 2.41
CA VAL A 53 -5.99 -1.85 3.41
C VAL A 53 -6.36 -2.37 4.79
N GLU A 54 -5.39 -2.58 5.64
CA GLU A 54 -5.62 -3.07 7.00
C GLU A 54 -5.83 -1.91 7.98
N LYS A 55 -5.06 -0.82 7.82
CA LYS A 55 -5.17 0.39 8.65
C LYS A 55 -4.93 1.64 7.84
N ALA A 56 -5.74 2.67 8.06
CA ALA A 56 -5.58 3.97 7.41
C ALA A 56 -5.21 5.05 8.43
N TYR A 57 -4.02 5.65 8.29
CA TYR A 57 -3.55 6.75 9.12
C TYR A 57 -3.70 8.10 8.41
N ARG A 58 -3.37 9.19 9.10
CA ARG A 58 -3.50 10.53 8.52
C ARG A 58 -2.61 10.75 7.28
N THR A 59 -1.42 10.17 7.25
CA THR A 59 -0.40 10.43 6.21
C THR A 59 -0.08 9.23 5.32
N TYR A 60 -0.49 8.02 5.71
CA TYR A 60 -0.27 6.79 4.98
C TYR A 60 -1.26 5.71 5.43
N ALA A 61 -1.39 4.63 4.66
CA ALA A 61 -2.10 3.43 5.07
C ALA A 61 -1.16 2.22 5.01
N ARG A 62 -1.47 1.21 5.83
CA ARG A 62 -0.89 -0.13 5.70
C ARG A 62 -1.84 -1.03 4.94
N ALA A 63 -1.27 -1.82 4.05
CA ALA A 63 -1.98 -2.78 3.25
C ALA A 63 -1.20 -4.09 3.18
N ARG A 64 -1.89 -5.19 2.88
CA ARG A 64 -1.29 -6.51 2.68
C ARG A 64 -1.75 -7.08 1.35
N LEU A 65 -0.91 -7.90 0.71
CA LEU A 65 -1.26 -8.62 -0.51
C LEU A 65 -2.49 -9.53 -0.26
N VAL A 66 -3.44 -9.52 -1.19
CA VAL A 66 -4.63 -10.38 -1.13
C VAL A 66 -4.34 -11.78 -1.66
N ASP A 67 -3.48 -11.86 -2.68
CA ASP A 67 -3.19 -13.09 -3.44
C ASP A 67 -1.73 -13.57 -3.18
N SER A 68 -1.26 -13.48 -1.93
CA SER A 68 0.08 -13.92 -1.48
C SER A 68 0.22 -15.44 -1.48
#